data_AF-J2ZV10-F1
#
_entry.id   AF-J2ZV10-F1
#
_cell.length_a   1.000
_cell.length_b   1.000
_cell.length_c   1.000
_cell.angle_alpha   90.00
_cell.angle_beta   90.00
_cell.angle_gamma   90.00
#
_symmetry.space_group_name_H-M   'P 1'
#
loop_
_entity.id
_entity.type
_entity.pdbx_description
1 polymer ?
#
loop_
_entity_poly.entity_id
_entity_poly.type
_entity_poly.pdbx_seq_one_letter_code
_entity_poly.pdbx_strand_id
1 'polypeptide(L)'
;MGCDCTFTATAGVGQPDPSRHVNYVTGMVLGVDDYAQEFAYHSARHKRIVRDFLGYGTLSGLAVGLEDGGDGPRVMVSAGSAAAPSGQLICVARDQCGEINAWLKRPEAKTELDARADVANTLDLTLHLTLCYTDCAVDAVPIPGEPCRSEENLMAPSRRADDYCLSFTFDPPLQTEARALAVIEAWIAAAEAALDAGGEADEAQFKPLLARAQVQILSALGVSSGAIVPADLEPVVLAPAAFPAFVLAMRKAWITVLRPQVMAQSCASPNVPANDCVLLGSLVFEATRGIVPDWSAPAIADIVLDERERPFMLSAMAMQSTLAPRLAPPPTTLALAYYTDDSPDFAPAWPVSVIVAANAADMTLSLPIGGAEQAKGDTVTLVHGTAQPLTLTNAKRDTADPAVLDKRGRYRLVYNGTDAWRVFAIAEEEG
;
A
#
# COMPACT_ATOMS: atom_id res chain seq x y z
N MET A 1 -14.50 26.61 22.24
CA MET A 1 -14.56 26.66 20.77
C MET A 1 -14.51 28.11 20.37
N GLY A 2 -13.41 28.56 19.77
CA GLY A 2 -13.22 29.95 19.35
C GLY A 2 -12.53 29.97 17.98
N CYS A 3 -12.81 31.00 17.19
CA CYS A 3 -12.05 31.28 15.97
C CYS A 3 -10.84 32.11 16.38
N ASP A 4 -9.65 31.51 16.36
CA ASP A 4 -8.41 32.21 16.66
C ASP A 4 -7.86 32.81 15.35
N CYS A 5 -8.32 34.03 15.03
CA CYS A 5 -7.77 34.83 13.95
C CYS A 5 -7.09 36.05 14.58
N THR A 6 -5.84 35.90 14.99
CA THR A 6 -5.04 37.01 15.50
C THR A 6 -4.38 37.75 14.33
N PHE A 7 -4.79 39.01 14.13
CA PHE A 7 -4.13 39.89 13.18
C PHE A 7 -2.70 40.14 13.66
N THR A 8 -1.72 39.61 12.93
CA THR A 8 -0.30 39.90 13.17
C THR A 8 0.22 40.68 11.97
N ALA A 9 0.48 41.97 12.15
CA ALA A 9 1.16 42.77 11.15
C ALA A 9 2.61 42.25 11.02
N THR A 10 2.85 41.41 10.02
CA THR A 10 4.19 40.96 9.66
C THR A 10 4.66 41.84 8.50
N ALA A 11 5.49 42.83 8.82
CA ALA A 11 6.21 43.60 7.81
C ALA A 11 7.50 42.85 7.50
N GLY A 12 7.51 42.08 6.41
CA GLY A 12 8.73 41.41 5.96
C GLY A 12 8.49 40.50 4.76
N VAL A 13 9.45 40.54 3.84
CA VAL A 13 9.66 39.55 2.77
C VAL A 13 10.00 38.23 3.46
N GLY A 14 8.97 37.44 3.74
CA GLY A 14 9.07 36.13 4.38
C GLY A 14 8.84 35.01 3.37
N GLN A 15 9.29 33.81 3.71
CA GLN A 15 8.91 32.60 2.98
C GLN A 15 7.38 32.50 2.90
N PRO A 16 6.80 32.19 1.71
CA PRO A 16 5.36 32.06 1.54
C PRO A 16 4.71 31.14 2.59
N ASP A 17 3.64 31.59 3.24
CA ASP A 17 2.91 30.80 4.24
C ASP A 17 1.81 29.96 3.56
N PRO A 18 1.94 28.63 3.48
CA PRO A 18 0.97 27.76 2.79
C PRO A 18 -0.45 27.77 3.38
N SER A 19 -0.66 28.39 4.55
CA SER A 19 -1.96 28.51 5.21
C SER A 19 -2.68 29.83 4.94
N ARG A 20 -2.03 30.80 4.29
CA ARG A 20 -2.57 32.15 4.07
C ARG A 20 -2.75 32.42 2.58
N HIS A 21 -3.85 33.05 2.22
CA HIS A 21 -4.07 33.57 0.88
C HIS A 21 -3.98 35.10 0.90
N VAL A 22 -3.71 35.70 -0.26
CA VAL A 22 -3.64 37.16 -0.41
C VAL A 22 -5.05 37.75 -0.38
N ASN A 23 -5.24 38.78 0.45
CA ASN A 23 -6.47 39.56 0.47
C ASN A 23 -6.34 40.76 -0.47
N TYR A 24 -6.80 40.62 -1.71
CA TYR A 24 -6.76 41.67 -2.71
C TYR A 24 -7.69 42.84 -2.37
N VAL A 25 -7.13 44.03 -2.19
CA VAL A 25 -7.89 45.27 -1.91
C VAL A 25 -7.61 46.34 -2.95
N THR A 26 -8.61 47.20 -3.22
CA THR A 26 -8.49 48.28 -4.20
C THR A 26 -7.32 49.20 -3.85
N GLY A 27 -6.45 49.46 -4.83
CA GLY A 27 -5.26 50.30 -4.67
C GLY A 27 -4.03 49.56 -4.16
N MET A 28 -4.11 48.24 -3.91
CA MET A 28 -2.94 47.42 -3.59
C MET A 28 -2.03 47.27 -4.81
N VAL A 29 -0.73 47.48 -4.63
CA VAL A 29 0.31 47.20 -5.63
C VAL A 29 0.77 45.77 -5.43
N LEU A 30 0.69 44.94 -6.46
CA LEU A 30 1.06 43.51 -6.38
C LEU A 30 2.53 43.31 -6.73
N GLY A 31 3.25 42.63 -5.83
CA GLY A 31 4.63 42.19 -6.02
C GLY A 31 4.74 40.70 -6.34
N VAL A 32 5.97 40.25 -6.61
CA VAL A 32 6.29 38.82 -6.80
C VAL A 32 5.89 38.01 -5.57
N ASP A 33 6.07 38.58 -4.37
CA ASP A 33 5.74 37.92 -3.11
C ASP A 33 4.25 37.60 -2.98
N ASP A 34 3.36 38.47 -3.46
CA ASP A 34 1.91 38.22 -3.44
C ASP A 34 1.55 37.02 -4.33
N TYR A 35 2.16 36.91 -5.51
CA TYR A 35 1.93 35.76 -6.39
C TYR A 35 2.54 34.47 -5.83
N ALA A 36 3.75 34.56 -5.25
CA ALA A 36 4.38 33.42 -4.59
C ALA A 36 3.56 32.93 -3.39
N GLN A 37 3.00 33.85 -2.62
CA GLN A 37 2.09 33.60 -1.50
C GLN A 37 0.80 32.91 -1.96
N GLU A 38 0.13 33.45 -2.98
CA GLU A 38 -1.11 32.87 -3.50
C GLU A 38 -0.88 31.49 -4.13
N PHE A 39 0.25 31.31 -4.84
CA PHE A 39 0.63 30.01 -5.38
C PHE A 39 0.90 28.99 -4.26
N ALA A 40 1.63 29.38 -3.22
CA ALA A 40 1.91 28.51 -2.08
C ALA A 40 0.63 28.05 -1.37
N TYR A 41 -0.34 28.95 -1.21
CA TYR A 41 -1.67 28.62 -0.66
C TYR A 41 -2.40 27.56 -1.49
N HIS A 42 -2.54 27.78 -2.79
CA HIS A 42 -3.23 26.85 -3.68
C HIS A 42 -2.52 25.50 -3.78
N SER A 43 -1.19 25.52 -3.95
CA SER A 43 -0.37 24.31 -3.99
C SER A 43 -0.53 23.49 -2.71
N ALA A 44 -0.41 24.14 -1.54
CA ALA A 44 -0.59 23.47 -0.26
C ALA A 44 -2.01 22.93 -0.07
N ARG A 45 -3.04 23.64 -0.53
CA ARG A 45 -4.43 23.16 -0.46
C ARG A 45 -4.64 21.91 -1.31
N HIS A 46 -4.06 21.83 -2.50
CA HIS A 46 -4.11 20.62 -3.34
C HIS A 46 -3.38 19.44 -2.69
N LYS A 47 -2.15 19.66 -2.20
CA LYS A 47 -1.39 18.62 -1.49
C LYS A 47 -2.16 18.08 -0.28
N ARG A 48 -2.76 18.97 0.51
CA ARG A 48 -3.63 18.59 1.64
C ARG A 48 -4.81 17.74 1.20
N ILE A 49 -5.49 18.08 0.11
CA ILE A 49 -6.60 17.26 -0.40
C ILE A 49 -6.11 15.84 -0.71
N VAL A 50 -5.00 15.69 -1.42
CA VAL A 50 -4.46 14.37 -1.78
C VAL A 50 -4.08 13.60 -0.52
N ARG A 51 -3.21 14.16 0.32
CA ARG A 51 -2.70 13.48 1.52
C ARG A 51 -3.79 13.18 2.54
N ASP A 52 -4.66 14.14 2.84
CA ASP A 52 -5.61 14.01 3.95
C ASP A 52 -6.77 13.08 3.59
N PHE A 53 -7.24 13.09 2.32
CA PHE A 53 -8.37 12.25 1.89
C PHE A 53 -7.97 10.92 1.27
N LEU A 54 -6.87 10.89 0.53
CA LEU A 54 -6.49 9.73 -0.27
C LEU A 54 -5.25 9.02 0.28
N GLY A 55 -4.37 9.74 0.97
CA GLY A 55 -3.07 9.24 1.42
C GLY A 55 -1.99 9.52 0.38
N TYR A 56 -1.06 8.57 0.23
CA TYR A 56 0.05 8.66 -0.74
C TYR A 56 0.41 7.26 -1.24
N GLY A 57 1.19 7.21 -2.33
CA GLY A 57 1.56 5.97 -2.99
C GLY A 57 1.42 6.01 -4.50
N THR A 58 1.50 4.84 -5.12
CA THR A 58 1.27 4.68 -6.57
C THR A 58 -0.21 4.84 -6.87
N LEU A 59 -0.54 5.74 -7.81
CA LEU A 59 -1.91 6.02 -8.26
C LEU A 59 -2.28 5.20 -9.51
N SER A 60 -1.35 5.13 -10.47
CA SER A 60 -1.51 4.38 -11.73
C SER A 60 -0.15 4.12 -12.38
N GLY A 61 -0.01 3.01 -13.10
CA GLY A 61 1.23 2.66 -13.79
C GLY A 61 2.39 2.40 -12.82
N LEU A 62 3.60 2.86 -13.19
CA LEU A 62 4.82 2.69 -12.38
C LEU A 62 5.13 1.21 -12.08
N ALA A 63 4.78 0.30 -12.99
CA ALA A 63 5.11 -1.11 -12.83
C ALA A 63 6.63 -1.27 -12.89
N VAL A 64 7.20 -1.97 -11.90
CA VAL A 64 8.64 -2.21 -11.83
C VAL A 64 8.94 -3.59 -12.40
N GLY A 65 9.92 -3.66 -13.29
CA GLY A 65 10.38 -4.90 -13.89
C GLY A 65 11.90 -4.95 -13.96
N LEU A 66 12.45 -6.14 -14.15
CA LEU A 66 13.87 -6.37 -14.38
C LEU A 66 14.07 -6.88 -15.81
N GLU A 67 15.05 -6.33 -16.51
CA GLU A 67 15.43 -6.75 -17.86
C GLU A 67 16.96 -6.85 -18.01
N ASP A 68 17.43 -7.78 -18.84
CA ASP A 68 18.85 -7.95 -19.10
C ASP A 68 19.34 -6.80 -19.98
N GLY A 69 20.33 -6.05 -19.50
CA GLY A 69 21.00 -4.99 -20.24
C GLY A 69 22.37 -5.42 -20.73
N GLY A 70 22.90 -4.67 -21.71
CA GLY A 70 24.25 -4.91 -22.24
C GLY A 70 25.36 -4.79 -21.19
N ASP A 71 25.16 -3.94 -20.18
CA ASP A 71 26.11 -3.68 -19.08
C ASP A 71 25.65 -4.28 -17.73
N GLY A 72 24.73 -5.26 -17.79
CA GLY A 72 24.17 -5.97 -16.64
C GLY A 72 22.67 -5.69 -16.39
N PRO A 73 22.14 -6.06 -15.22
CA PRO A 73 20.71 -5.97 -14.95
C PRO A 73 20.21 -4.52 -14.95
N ARG A 74 19.06 -4.31 -15.59
CA ARG A 74 18.37 -3.03 -15.67
C ARG A 74 17.01 -3.12 -15.01
N VAL A 75 16.62 -2.02 -14.37
CA VAL A 75 15.30 -1.85 -13.78
C VAL A 75 14.48 -1.00 -14.71
N MET A 76 13.33 -1.52 -15.13
CA MET A 76 12.33 -0.78 -15.88
C MET A 76 11.23 -0.27 -14.95
N VAL A 77 10.79 0.96 -15.16
CA VAL A 77 9.62 1.54 -14.51
C VAL A 77 8.70 2.08 -15.58
N SER A 78 7.48 1.56 -15.67
CA SER A 78 6.52 2.04 -16.67
C SER A 78 6.03 3.45 -16.36
N ALA A 79 5.58 4.18 -17.38
CA ALA A 79 4.93 5.47 -17.23
C ALA A 79 3.75 5.38 -16.25
N GLY A 80 3.53 6.45 -15.47
CA GLY A 80 2.51 6.43 -14.44
C GLY A 80 2.52 7.66 -13.54
N SER A 81 1.77 7.57 -12.45
CA SER A 81 1.62 8.66 -11.49
C SER A 81 1.63 8.16 -10.05
N ALA A 82 2.14 8.99 -9.16
CA ALA A 82 2.16 8.76 -7.73
C ALA A 82 1.85 10.04 -6.95
N ALA A 83 1.49 9.88 -5.68
CA ALA A 83 1.50 10.95 -4.70
C ALA A 83 2.61 10.67 -3.67
N ALA A 84 3.43 11.69 -3.39
CA ALA A 84 4.42 11.66 -2.33
C ALA A 84 3.74 11.83 -0.94
N PRO A 85 4.42 11.50 0.17
CA PRO A 85 3.88 11.67 1.52
C PRO A 85 3.36 13.08 1.86
N SER A 86 3.92 14.14 1.24
CA SER A 86 3.39 15.50 1.40
C SER A 86 2.02 15.73 0.75
N GLY A 87 1.63 14.86 -0.20
CA GLY A 87 0.52 15.04 -1.12
C GLY A 87 0.93 15.63 -2.48
N GLN A 88 2.23 15.86 -2.71
CA GLN A 88 2.75 16.29 -4.01
C GLN A 88 2.51 15.20 -5.05
N LEU A 89 1.91 15.58 -6.18
CA LEU A 89 1.72 14.66 -7.31
C LEU A 89 3.01 14.57 -8.12
N ILE A 90 3.31 13.36 -8.58
CA ILE A 90 4.47 13.03 -9.41
C ILE A 90 3.95 12.32 -10.66
N CYS A 91 4.39 12.79 -11.83
CA CYS A 91 4.01 12.21 -13.12
C CYS A 91 5.27 11.74 -13.86
N VAL A 92 5.35 10.44 -14.12
CA VAL A 92 6.38 9.82 -14.94
C VAL A 92 5.79 9.63 -16.34
N ALA A 93 6.09 10.57 -17.24
CA ALA A 93 5.40 10.65 -18.53
C ALA A 93 5.75 9.52 -19.52
N ARG A 94 6.87 8.82 -19.31
CA ARG A 94 7.40 7.78 -20.21
C ARG A 94 8.08 6.70 -19.39
N ASP A 95 8.15 5.50 -19.94
CA ASP A 95 8.90 4.40 -19.34
C ASP A 95 10.37 4.81 -19.11
N GLN A 96 10.89 4.47 -17.94
CA GLN A 96 12.25 4.77 -17.50
C GLN A 96 13.02 3.48 -17.31
N CYS A 97 14.31 3.52 -17.63
CA CYS A 97 15.24 2.42 -17.38
C CYS A 97 16.43 2.92 -16.55
N GLY A 98 16.82 2.15 -15.54
CA GLY A 98 18.01 2.42 -14.73
C GLY A 98 18.93 1.21 -14.70
N GLU A 99 20.20 1.39 -15.05
CA GLU A 99 21.18 0.31 -14.97
C GLU A 99 21.75 0.20 -13.55
N ILE A 100 21.61 -0.96 -12.91
CA ILE A 100 22.06 -1.16 -11.52
C ILE A 100 23.58 -1.00 -11.43
N ASN A 101 24.31 -1.62 -12.36
CA ASN A 101 25.76 -1.54 -12.40
C ASN A 101 26.30 -0.12 -12.63
N ALA A 102 25.63 0.70 -13.46
CA ALA A 102 26.02 2.09 -13.65
C ALA A 102 25.80 2.92 -12.39
N TRP A 103 24.72 2.63 -11.63
CA TRP A 103 24.47 3.27 -10.35
C TRP A 103 25.50 2.87 -9.28
N LEU A 104 25.83 1.58 -9.16
CA LEU A 104 26.84 1.07 -8.22
C LEU A 104 28.24 1.68 -8.43
N LYS A 105 28.55 2.11 -9.66
CA LYS A 105 29.80 2.78 -10.02
C LYS A 105 29.84 4.27 -9.66
N ARG A 106 28.73 4.87 -9.22
CA ARG A 106 28.70 6.28 -8.82
C ARG A 106 29.61 6.49 -7.60
N PRO A 107 30.37 7.60 -7.51
CA PRO A 107 31.28 7.84 -6.40
C PRO A 107 30.63 7.75 -5.01
N GLU A 108 29.40 8.26 -4.89
CA GLU A 108 28.61 8.24 -3.65
C GLU A 108 28.23 6.81 -3.26
N ALA A 109 27.70 6.02 -4.20
CA ALA A 109 27.35 4.63 -3.97
C ALA A 109 28.57 3.77 -3.63
N LYS A 110 29.67 3.97 -4.38
CA LYS A 110 30.94 3.28 -4.15
C LYS A 110 31.49 3.53 -2.76
N THR A 111 31.48 4.78 -2.31
CA THR A 111 31.97 5.13 -0.96
C THR A 111 31.19 4.41 0.13
N GLU A 112 29.86 4.36 0.00
CA GLU A 112 28.99 3.67 0.97
C GLU A 112 29.16 2.15 0.93
N LEU A 113 29.27 1.55 -0.26
CA LEU A 113 29.52 0.12 -0.43
C LEU A 113 30.88 -0.30 0.14
N ASP A 114 31.91 0.50 -0.13
CA ASP A 114 33.26 0.25 0.37
C ASP A 114 33.31 0.34 1.90
N ALA A 115 32.51 1.22 2.51
CA ALA A 115 32.37 1.32 3.97
C ALA A 115 31.63 0.11 4.58
N ARG A 116 30.69 -0.50 3.86
CA ARG A 116 29.90 -1.65 4.33
C ARG A 116 30.61 -3.00 4.16
N ALA A 117 31.49 -3.12 3.18
CA ALA A 117 32.08 -4.40 2.78
C ALA A 117 33.27 -4.88 3.62
N ASP A 118 33.92 -3.99 4.40
CA ASP A 118 35.12 -4.21 5.22
C ASP A 118 36.26 -4.97 4.50
N VAL A 119 36.18 -6.31 4.37
CA VAL A 119 37.17 -7.18 3.67
C VAL A 119 36.53 -8.17 2.68
N ALA A 120 35.20 -8.28 2.65
CA ALA A 120 34.49 -9.23 1.80
C ALA A 120 34.43 -8.77 0.34
N ASN A 121 34.55 -9.72 -0.60
CA ASN A 121 34.30 -9.47 -2.02
C ASN A 121 32.82 -9.66 -2.40
N THR A 122 31.97 -10.00 -1.44
CA THR A 122 30.53 -10.14 -1.59
C THR A 122 29.82 -9.34 -0.51
N LEU A 123 28.66 -8.78 -0.84
CA LEU A 123 27.85 -7.99 0.09
C LEU A 123 26.36 -8.21 -0.20
N ASP A 124 25.63 -8.71 0.78
CA ASP A 124 24.17 -8.73 0.74
C ASP A 124 23.65 -7.29 0.74
N LEU A 125 23.00 -6.90 -0.35
CA LEU A 125 22.59 -5.54 -0.60
C LEU A 125 21.09 -5.46 -0.79
N THR A 126 20.48 -4.48 -0.12
CA THR A 126 19.11 -4.04 -0.39
C THR A 126 19.16 -2.63 -0.95
N LEU A 127 18.69 -2.45 -2.19
CA LEU A 127 18.54 -1.14 -2.81
C LEU A 127 17.07 -0.78 -2.92
N HIS A 128 16.71 0.41 -2.46
CA HIS A 128 15.35 0.91 -2.54
C HIS A 128 15.18 1.79 -3.77
N LEU A 129 14.27 1.41 -4.65
CA LEU A 129 13.88 2.24 -5.79
C LEU A 129 12.90 3.31 -5.33
N THR A 130 13.32 4.56 -5.41
CA THR A 130 12.55 5.71 -4.92
C THR A 130 12.18 6.66 -6.04
N LEU A 131 10.98 7.22 -5.95
CA LEU A 131 10.47 8.25 -6.83
C LEU A 131 10.18 9.51 -6.00
N CYS A 132 10.89 10.59 -6.32
CA CYS A 132 10.78 11.88 -5.63
C CYS A 132 10.30 12.96 -6.60
N TYR A 133 9.54 13.93 -6.10
CA TYR A 133 9.22 15.13 -6.87
C TYR A 133 10.45 16.05 -6.97
N THR A 134 10.62 16.71 -8.11
CA THR A 134 11.56 17.83 -8.25
C THR A 134 10.98 18.88 -9.20
N ASP A 135 11.47 20.11 -9.13
CA ASP A 135 11.10 21.17 -10.05
C ASP A 135 12.25 21.46 -11.02
N CYS A 136 11.94 21.50 -12.32
CA CYS A 136 12.91 21.83 -13.34
C CYS A 136 12.72 23.28 -13.80
N ALA A 137 13.78 24.09 -13.75
CA ALA A 137 13.77 25.45 -14.28
C ALA A 137 13.83 25.41 -15.81
N VAL A 138 12.81 25.95 -16.48
CA VAL A 138 12.65 25.90 -17.93
C VAL A 138 12.39 27.28 -18.54
N ASP A 139 12.42 27.33 -19.86
CA ASP A 139 12.16 28.52 -20.68
C ASP A 139 13.03 29.73 -20.30
N ALA A 140 14.33 29.65 -20.62
CA ALA A 140 15.26 30.74 -20.41
C ALA A 140 14.86 31.98 -21.21
N VAL A 141 14.71 33.12 -20.53
CA VAL A 141 14.39 34.42 -21.13
C VAL A 141 15.47 35.46 -20.81
N PRO A 142 15.65 36.46 -21.69
CA PRO A 142 16.54 37.58 -21.40
C PRO A 142 16.05 38.39 -20.21
N ILE A 143 16.95 38.69 -19.27
CA ILE A 143 16.74 39.59 -18.15
C ILE A 143 17.53 40.90 -18.36
N PRO A 144 17.02 42.05 -17.87
CA PRO A 144 17.75 43.31 -17.95
C PRO A 144 19.11 43.19 -17.26
N GLY A 145 20.18 43.40 -18.02
CA GLY A 145 21.56 43.36 -17.52
C GLY A 145 22.02 44.69 -16.95
N GLU A 146 22.81 44.65 -15.88
CA GLU A 146 23.72 45.75 -15.55
C GLU A 146 24.86 45.80 -16.59
N PRO A 147 25.48 46.98 -16.85
CA PRO A 147 26.35 47.22 -18.01
C PRO A 147 27.61 46.34 -18.18
N CYS A 148 27.87 45.37 -17.29
CA CYS A 148 29.10 44.58 -17.25
C CYS A 148 28.88 43.05 -17.14
N ARG A 149 27.68 42.52 -17.42
CA ARG A 149 27.44 41.06 -17.44
C ARG A 149 27.60 40.46 -18.84
N SER A 150 28.21 39.27 -18.92
CA SER A 150 28.28 38.46 -20.14
C SER A 150 26.90 37.98 -20.59
N GLU A 151 26.70 37.70 -21.88
CA GLU A 151 25.40 37.29 -22.45
C GLU A 151 24.79 36.05 -21.76
N GLU A 152 25.63 35.10 -21.32
CA GLU A 152 25.18 33.92 -20.54
C GLU A 152 24.59 34.29 -19.17
N ASN A 153 25.02 35.42 -18.58
CA ASN A 153 24.50 35.96 -17.33
C ASN A 153 23.28 36.89 -17.53
N LEU A 154 22.76 36.99 -18.77
CA LEU A 154 21.56 37.74 -19.12
C LEU A 154 20.35 36.83 -19.37
N MET A 155 20.46 35.52 -19.16
CA MET A 155 19.34 34.60 -19.30
C MET A 155 18.92 34.05 -17.94
N ALA A 156 17.62 34.05 -17.65
CA ALA A 156 17.07 33.42 -16.45
C ALA A 156 15.86 32.54 -16.81
N PRO A 157 15.62 31.44 -16.09
CA PRO A 157 14.43 30.62 -16.31
C PRO A 157 13.18 31.44 -16.00
N SER A 158 12.21 31.43 -16.92
CA SER A 158 10.92 32.11 -16.73
C SER A 158 9.86 31.21 -16.11
N ARG A 159 10.06 29.88 -16.11
CA ARG A 159 9.08 28.90 -15.62
C ARG A 159 9.73 27.79 -14.80
N ARG A 160 8.89 27.13 -13.99
CA ARG A 160 9.19 25.87 -13.32
C ARG A 160 8.24 24.81 -13.87
N ALA A 161 8.78 23.69 -14.32
CA ALA A 161 8.02 22.52 -14.72
C ALA A 161 8.09 21.47 -13.61
N ASP A 162 6.99 20.76 -13.39
CA ASP A 162 6.97 19.57 -12.55
C ASP A 162 7.85 18.51 -13.19
N ASP A 163 8.75 17.91 -12.39
CA ASP A 163 9.66 16.86 -12.82
C ASP A 163 9.80 15.82 -11.69
N TYR A 164 10.61 14.80 -11.92
CA TYR A 164 10.82 13.74 -10.94
C TYR A 164 12.27 13.25 -10.93
N CYS A 165 12.66 12.68 -9.79
CA CYS A 165 13.91 11.95 -9.64
C CYS A 165 13.58 10.49 -9.33
N LEU A 166 14.02 9.59 -10.22
CA LEU A 166 13.96 8.15 -10.02
C LEU A 166 15.40 7.66 -9.75
N SER A 167 15.65 7.10 -8.57
CA SER A 167 16.98 6.65 -8.18
C SER A 167 16.91 5.50 -7.18
N PHE A 168 18.03 4.79 -7.04
CA PHE A 168 18.25 3.86 -5.94
C PHE A 168 18.80 4.60 -4.72
N THR A 169 18.43 4.14 -3.53
CA THR A 169 18.97 4.55 -2.23
C THR A 169 19.26 3.32 -1.37
N PHE A 170 20.20 3.44 -0.43
CA PHE A 170 20.48 2.36 0.52
C PHE A 170 19.46 2.29 1.66
N ASP A 171 18.91 3.45 2.04
CA ASP A 171 17.88 3.55 3.06
C ASP A 171 16.50 3.74 2.41
N PRO A 172 15.45 3.13 2.96
CA PRO A 172 14.10 3.30 2.44
C PRO A 172 13.59 4.74 2.70
N PRO A 173 12.70 5.27 1.85
CA PRO A 173 12.10 6.57 2.09
C PRO A 173 11.22 6.56 3.35
N LEU A 174 11.01 7.74 3.93
CA LEU A 174 10.19 7.91 5.14
C LEU A 174 8.70 7.70 4.81
N GLN A 175 8.20 6.49 5.01
CA GLN A 175 6.81 6.08 4.76
C GLN A 175 6.04 5.78 6.06
N THR A 176 6.17 6.69 7.03
CA THR A 176 5.69 6.50 8.42
C THR A 176 4.21 6.13 8.50
N GLU A 177 3.33 6.82 7.76
CA GLU A 177 1.88 6.53 7.80
C GLU A 177 1.52 5.18 7.16
N ALA A 178 2.21 4.75 6.09
CA ALA A 178 1.97 3.43 5.48
C ALA A 178 2.45 2.31 6.40
N ARG A 179 3.63 2.48 7.02
CA ARG A 179 4.14 1.56 8.05
C ARG A 179 3.19 1.48 9.25
N ALA A 180 2.68 2.62 9.73
CA ALA A 180 1.73 2.64 10.84
C ALA A 180 0.42 1.89 10.52
N LEU A 181 -0.10 2.05 9.29
CA LEU A 181 -1.26 1.31 8.81
C LEU A 181 -0.98 -0.20 8.79
N ALA A 182 0.18 -0.62 8.28
CA ALA A 182 0.57 -2.03 8.28
C ALA A 182 0.64 -2.62 9.71
N VAL A 183 1.16 -1.87 10.70
CA VAL A 183 1.12 -2.30 12.12
C VAL A 183 -0.32 -2.48 12.60
N ILE A 184 -1.21 -1.53 12.30
CA ILE A 184 -2.61 -1.58 12.73
C ILE A 184 -3.33 -2.78 12.09
N GLU A 185 -3.10 -3.04 10.81
CA GLU A 185 -3.66 -4.18 10.10
C GLU A 185 -3.16 -5.50 10.69
N ALA A 186 -1.86 -5.62 10.95
CA ALA A 186 -1.27 -6.77 11.65
C ALA A 186 -1.90 -6.97 13.04
N TRP A 187 -2.16 -5.89 13.77
CA TRP A 187 -2.76 -5.94 15.10
C TRP A 187 -4.24 -6.36 15.07
N ILE A 188 -5.01 -5.87 14.09
CA ILE A 188 -6.40 -6.29 13.87
C ILE A 188 -6.46 -7.78 13.49
N ALA A 189 -5.58 -8.21 12.59
CA ALA A 189 -5.49 -9.62 12.19
C ALA A 189 -5.09 -10.54 13.36
N ALA A 190 -4.14 -10.09 14.19
CA ALA A 190 -3.76 -10.83 15.40
C ALA A 190 -4.92 -10.94 16.40
N ALA A 191 -5.70 -9.87 16.59
CA ALA A 191 -6.88 -9.89 17.44
C ALA A 191 -8.00 -10.80 16.88
N GLU A 192 -8.16 -10.86 15.56
CA GLU A 192 -9.10 -11.77 14.89
C GLU A 192 -8.69 -13.24 15.03
N ALA A 193 -7.39 -13.54 14.93
CA ALA A 193 -6.87 -14.88 15.13
C ALA A 193 -6.94 -15.36 16.60
N ALA A 194 -6.97 -14.42 17.55
CA ALA A 194 -7.01 -14.69 18.99
C ALA A 194 -8.42 -14.57 19.61
N LEU A 195 -9.48 -14.61 18.80
CA LEU A 195 -10.86 -14.56 19.31
C LEU A 195 -11.16 -15.79 20.18
N ASP A 196 -11.70 -15.53 21.38
CA ASP A 196 -12.06 -16.55 22.36
C ASP A 196 -13.41 -16.20 23.00
N ALA A 197 -14.30 -17.18 23.18
CA ALA A 197 -15.58 -17.00 23.87
C ALA A 197 -15.44 -16.46 25.31
N GLY A 198 -14.28 -16.66 25.96
CA GLY A 198 -13.93 -16.09 27.26
C GLY A 198 -13.18 -14.74 27.21
N GLY A 199 -12.96 -14.17 26.02
CA GLY A 199 -12.23 -12.93 25.81
C GLY A 199 -12.94 -11.66 26.29
N GLU A 200 -12.23 -10.54 26.27
CA GLU A 200 -12.79 -9.25 26.68
C GLU A 200 -14.01 -8.87 25.80
N ALA A 201 -15.09 -8.42 26.44
CA ALA A 201 -16.39 -8.19 25.79
C ALA A 201 -16.93 -6.77 25.95
N ASP A 202 -16.31 -5.94 26.80
CA ASP A 202 -16.82 -4.61 27.13
C ASP A 202 -15.99 -3.49 26.49
N GLU A 203 -16.69 -2.48 25.95
CA GLU A 203 -16.10 -1.30 25.31
C GLU A 203 -15.23 -0.49 26.29
N ALA A 204 -15.53 -0.54 27.59
CA ALA A 204 -14.69 0.07 28.63
C ALA A 204 -13.26 -0.53 28.68
N GLN A 205 -13.10 -1.77 28.22
CA GLN A 205 -11.81 -2.49 28.19
C GLN A 205 -10.99 -2.15 26.93
N PHE A 206 -11.59 -1.54 25.90
CA PHE A 206 -10.87 -1.15 24.68
C PHE A 206 -9.87 -0.02 24.91
N LYS A 207 -10.12 0.87 25.87
CA LYS A 207 -9.24 2.02 26.12
C LYS A 207 -7.79 1.62 26.49
N PRO A 208 -7.54 0.74 27.48
CA PRO A 208 -6.18 0.28 27.78
C PRO A 208 -5.56 -0.54 26.63
N LEU A 209 -6.38 -1.24 25.84
CA LEU A 209 -5.93 -1.94 24.64
C LEU A 209 -5.42 -0.98 23.56
N LEU A 210 -6.19 0.08 23.27
CA LEU A 210 -5.80 1.12 22.31
C LEU A 210 -4.55 1.89 22.76
N ALA A 211 -4.39 2.13 24.06
CA ALA A 211 -3.19 2.77 24.60
C ALA A 211 -1.94 1.91 24.40
N ARG A 212 -2.05 0.58 24.58
CA ARG A 212 -0.96 -0.37 24.29
C ARG A 212 -0.63 -0.42 22.80
N ALA A 213 -1.65 -0.51 21.95
CA ALA A 213 -1.47 -0.46 20.49
C ALA A 213 -0.75 0.82 20.06
N GLN A 214 -1.13 1.98 20.64
CA GLN A 214 -0.46 3.25 20.37
C GLN A 214 1.03 3.20 20.69
N VAL A 215 1.42 2.69 21.86
CA VAL A 215 2.84 2.58 22.26
C VAL A 215 3.59 1.65 21.29
N GLN A 216 3.02 0.50 20.95
CA GLN A 216 3.62 -0.45 20.02
C GLN A 216 3.79 0.16 18.61
N ILE A 217 2.75 0.80 18.07
CA ILE A 217 2.81 1.48 16.77
C ILE A 217 3.91 2.55 16.78
N LEU A 218 3.93 3.44 17.77
CA LEU A 218 4.94 4.49 17.83
C LEU A 218 6.36 3.94 18.01
N SER A 219 6.52 2.83 18.74
CA SER A 219 7.82 2.16 18.88
C SER A 219 8.28 1.50 17.58
N ALA A 220 7.38 0.85 16.84
CA ALA A 220 7.67 0.20 15.56
C ALA A 220 8.09 1.21 14.48
N LEU A 221 7.61 2.45 14.56
CA LEU A 221 8.01 3.53 13.66
C LEU A 221 9.42 4.07 13.94
N GLY A 222 9.96 3.83 15.13
CA GLY A 222 11.34 4.19 15.50
C GLY A 222 12.39 3.17 15.08
N VAL A 223 12.00 1.99 14.60
CA VAL A 223 12.92 0.93 14.15
C VAL A 223 13.09 0.99 12.63
N SER A 224 14.35 1.09 12.18
CA SER A 224 14.72 1.06 10.77
C SER A 224 14.48 -0.34 10.18
N SER A 225 13.83 -0.35 9.00
CA SER A 225 13.73 -1.47 8.03
C SER A 225 13.48 -2.87 8.59
N GLY A 226 12.23 -3.33 8.50
CA GLY A 226 11.84 -4.71 8.77
C GLY A 226 10.34 -4.89 8.59
N ALA A 227 9.94 -6.01 7.98
CA ALA A 227 8.53 -6.39 7.89
C ALA A 227 7.95 -6.49 9.31
N ILE A 228 6.86 -5.78 9.57
CA ILE A 228 6.17 -5.84 10.86
C ILE A 228 5.55 -7.23 10.97
N VAL A 229 6.08 -8.06 11.87
CA VAL A 229 5.55 -9.40 12.10
C VAL A 229 4.45 -9.32 13.17
N PRO A 230 3.22 -9.81 12.90
CA PRO A 230 2.13 -9.80 13.89
C PRO A 230 2.49 -10.50 15.21
N ALA A 231 3.43 -11.45 15.18
CA ALA A 231 3.89 -12.21 16.35
C ALA A 231 4.66 -11.36 17.37
N ASP A 232 5.20 -10.21 16.98
CA ASP A 232 5.90 -9.29 17.87
C ASP A 232 4.93 -8.37 18.63
N LEU A 233 3.64 -8.44 18.31
CA LEU A 233 2.58 -7.67 18.94
C LEU A 233 1.96 -8.51 20.07
N GLU A 234 1.80 -7.91 21.26
CA GLU A 234 1.11 -8.59 22.37
C GLU A 234 -0.32 -8.97 21.94
N PRO A 235 -0.71 -10.26 22.02
CA PRO A 235 -2.01 -10.71 21.53
C PRO A 235 -3.16 -10.11 22.34
N VAL A 236 -4.20 -9.70 21.62
CA VAL A 236 -5.44 -9.20 22.20
C VAL A 236 -6.52 -10.26 22.08
N VAL A 237 -6.97 -10.79 23.21
CA VAL A 237 -8.02 -11.81 23.26
C VAL A 237 -9.38 -11.13 23.44
N LEU A 238 -10.23 -11.19 22.42
CA LEU A 238 -11.56 -10.59 22.42
C LEU A 238 -12.64 -11.66 22.30
N ALA A 239 -13.81 -11.39 22.88
CA ALA A 239 -15.01 -12.12 22.54
C ALA A 239 -15.37 -11.88 21.06
N PRO A 240 -15.81 -12.90 20.29
CA PRO A 240 -16.21 -12.73 18.89
C PRO A 240 -17.26 -11.61 18.68
N ALA A 241 -18.17 -11.44 19.64
CA ALA A 241 -19.20 -10.39 19.60
C ALA A 241 -18.64 -8.97 19.78
N ALA A 242 -17.47 -8.82 20.42
CA ALA A 242 -16.84 -7.53 20.69
C ALA A 242 -15.91 -7.06 19.57
N PHE A 243 -15.49 -7.97 18.69
CA PHE A 243 -14.56 -7.67 17.59
C PHE A 243 -15.02 -6.53 16.66
N PRO A 244 -16.28 -6.44 16.21
CA PRO A 244 -16.72 -5.33 15.35
C PRO A 244 -16.63 -3.96 16.05
N ALA A 245 -16.98 -3.90 17.34
CA ALA A 245 -16.91 -2.68 18.14
C ALA A 245 -15.45 -2.25 18.38
N PHE A 246 -14.57 -3.23 18.60
CA PHE A 246 -13.14 -3.01 18.73
C PHE A 246 -12.51 -2.47 17.43
N VAL A 247 -12.83 -3.05 16.26
CA VAL A 247 -12.37 -2.55 14.96
C VAL A 247 -12.82 -1.10 14.73
N LEU A 248 -14.07 -0.76 15.11
CA LEU A 248 -14.55 0.61 15.05
C LEU A 248 -13.78 1.54 16.00
N ALA A 249 -13.50 1.10 17.22
CA ALA A 249 -12.72 1.86 18.19
C ALA A 249 -11.29 2.10 17.70
N MET A 250 -10.66 1.11 17.07
CA MET A 250 -9.35 1.25 16.45
C MET A 250 -9.36 2.24 15.28
N ARG A 251 -10.37 2.17 14.39
CA ARG A 251 -10.52 3.16 13.31
C ARG A 251 -10.66 4.58 13.84
N LYS A 252 -11.45 4.77 14.91
CA LYS A 252 -11.59 6.07 15.56
C LYS A 252 -10.26 6.53 16.15
N ALA A 253 -9.56 5.66 16.87
CA ALA A 253 -8.24 5.94 17.44
C ALA A 253 -7.20 6.30 16.36
N TRP A 254 -7.20 5.57 15.24
CA TRP A 254 -6.40 5.89 14.06
C TRP A 254 -6.65 7.33 13.61
N ILE A 255 -7.90 7.67 13.30
CA ILE A 255 -8.25 8.97 12.73
C ILE A 255 -7.96 10.12 13.71
N THR A 256 -8.32 9.97 14.99
CA THR A 256 -8.32 11.11 15.93
C THR A 256 -7.07 11.22 16.79
N VAL A 257 -6.30 10.14 16.95
CA VAL A 257 -5.15 10.11 17.89
C VAL A 257 -3.85 9.74 17.17
N LEU A 258 -3.83 8.63 16.43
CA LEU A 258 -2.58 8.07 15.88
C LEU A 258 -2.15 8.76 14.59
N ARG A 259 -3.06 8.89 13.62
CA ARG A 259 -2.78 9.48 12.30
C ARG A 259 -2.12 10.86 12.43
N PRO A 260 -2.60 11.80 13.28
CA PRO A 260 -1.94 13.10 13.46
C PRO A 260 -0.48 13.03 13.94
N GLN A 261 -0.05 11.93 14.57
CA GLN A 261 1.32 11.74 15.06
C GLN A 261 2.26 11.17 14.01
N VAL A 262 1.72 10.52 12.96
CA VAL A 262 2.50 9.78 11.95
C VAL A 262 2.40 10.37 10.56
N MET A 263 1.44 11.28 10.33
CA MET A 263 1.34 12.03 9.08
C MET A 263 2.61 12.83 8.82
N ALA A 264 3.15 12.69 7.61
CA ALA A 264 4.34 13.42 7.16
C ALA A 264 4.18 14.95 7.33
N GLN A 265 2.96 15.45 7.18
CA GLN A 265 2.61 16.86 7.35
C GLN A 265 1.20 16.98 7.93
N SER A 266 1.03 17.89 8.90
CA SER A 266 -0.28 18.23 9.48
C SER A 266 -0.60 19.70 9.21
N CYS A 267 -1.85 20.12 9.48
CA CYS A 267 -2.28 21.51 9.28
C CYS A 267 -1.41 22.56 9.98
N ALA A 268 -0.66 22.18 11.03
CA ALA A 268 0.17 23.05 11.85
C ALA A 268 1.68 22.84 11.67
N SER A 269 2.11 21.90 10.82
CA SER A 269 3.53 21.58 10.64
C SER A 269 3.99 22.05 9.25
N PRO A 270 4.70 23.18 9.15
CA PRO A 270 5.16 23.72 7.87
C PRO A 270 6.38 22.96 7.29
N ASN A 271 6.97 22.05 8.06
CA ASN A 271 8.18 21.35 7.66
C ASN A 271 7.82 20.20 6.70
N VAL A 272 8.21 20.35 5.44
CA VAL A 272 8.26 19.25 4.48
C VAL A 272 9.41 18.33 4.91
N PRO A 273 9.19 17.01 5.06
CA PRO A 273 10.29 16.08 5.28
C PRO A 273 11.34 16.22 4.17
N ALA A 274 12.62 16.15 4.52
CA ALA A 274 13.72 16.30 3.55
C ALA A 274 13.67 15.26 2.41
N ASN A 275 13.06 14.09 2.66
CA ASN A 275 12.90 13.00 1.69
C ASN A 275 11.43 12.72 1.39
N ASP A 276 10.79 13.62 0.64
CA ASP A 276 9.40 13.48 0.16
C ASP A 276 9.33 12.57 -1.08
N CYS A 277 9.64 11.29 -0.87
CA CYS A 277 9.73 10.27 -1.90
C CYS A 277 8.80 9.09 -1.61
N VAL A 278 8.42 8.37 -2.66
CA VAL A 278 7.65 7.13 -2.56
C VAL A 278 8.54 5.94 -2.95
N LEU A 279 8.46 4.86 -2.18
CA LEU A 279 9.07 3.57 -2.51
C LEU A 279 8.28 2.92 -3.66
N LEU A 280 8.98 2.48 -4.70
CA LEU A 280 8.42 1.68 -5.80
C LEU A 280 8.80 0.19 -5.69
N GLY A 281 9.77 -0.14 -4.85
CA GLY A 281 10.20 -1.52 -4.61
C GLY A 281 11.60 -1.58 -4.03
N SER A 282 11.96 -2.73 -3.49
CA SER A 282 13.29 -3.03 -2.95
C SER A 282 13.92 -4.15 -3.77
N LEU A 283 15.19 -3.99 -4.13
CA LEU A 283 15.98 -4.99 -4.84
C LEU A 283 16.92 -5.64 -3.85
N VAL A 284 16.76 -6.94 -3.63
CA VAL A 284 17.60 -7.72 -2.72
C VAL A 284 18.47 -8.65 -3.54
N PHE A 285 19.79 -8.53 -3.39
CA PHE A 285 20.76 -9.34 -4.13
C PHE A 285 22.14 -9.34 -3.45
N GLU A 286 22.98 -10.32 -3.78
CA GLU A 286 24.40 -10.33 -3.37
C GLU A 286 25.24 -9.58 -4.41
N ALA A 287 25.76 -8.41 -4.05
CA ALA A 287 26.69 -7.66 -4.89
C ALA A 287 28.09 -8.26 -4.81
N THR A 288 28.80 -8.32 -5.93
CA THR A 288 30.18 -8.86 -6.00
C THR A 288 31.16 -7.78 -6.38
N ARG A 289 32.36 -7.81 -5.79
CA ARG A 289 33.47 -6.93 -6.12
C ARG A 289 34.46 -7.66 -7.03
N GLY A 290 34.67 -7.12 -8.22
CA GLY A 290 35.59 -7.68 -9.22
C GLY A 290 37.07 -7.44 -8.93
N ILE A 291 37.92 -7.87 -9.87
CA ILE A 291 39.38 -7.63 -9.85
C ILE A 291 39.69 -6.13 -10.05
N VAL A 292 38.85 -5.44 -10.82
CA VAL A 292 38.75 -3.98 -10.82
C VAL A 292 37.84 -3.62 -9.63
N PRO A 293 38.21 -2.66 -8.75
CA PRO A 293 37.54 -2.40 -7.47
C PRO A 293 36.17 -1.72 -7.66
N ASP A 294 35.32 -2.30 -8.49
CA ASP A 294 33.96 -1.86 -8.78
C ASP A 294 32.99 -2.97 -8.39
N TRP A 295 31.86 -2.55 -7.85
CA TRP A 295 30.76 -3.42 -7.46
C TRP A 295 29.89 -3.73 -8.67
N SER A 296 29.48 -4.99 -8.80
CA SER A 296 28.55 -5.48 -9.82
C SER A 296 27.41 -6.25 -9.18
N ALA A 297 26.21 -6.00 -9.67
CA ALA A 297 25.04 -6.82 -9.41
C ALA A 297 25.12 -8.15 -10.16
N PRO A 298 24.47 -9.21 -9.65
CA PRO A 298 24.45 -10.53 -10.29
C PRO A 298 23.51 -10.54 -11.51
N ALA A 299 23.30 -11.72 -12.09
CA ALA A 299 22.28 -11.90 -13.12
C ALA A 299 20.87 -11.68 -12.53
N ILE A 300 19.89 -11.36 -13.38
CA ILE A 300 18.53 -11.02 -12.93
C ILE A 300 17.84 -12.14 -12.17
N ALA A 301 18.15 -13.39 -12.51
CA ALA A 301 17.62 -14.55 -11.82
C ALA A 301 17.94 -14.56 -10.30
N ASP A 302 19.00 -13.87 -9.91
CA ASP A 302 19.49 -13.78 -8.53
C ASP A 302 19.09 -12.45 -7.85
N ILE A 303 18.28 -11.61 -8.50
CA ILE A 303 17.78 -10.35 -7.95
C ILE A 303 16.31 -10.53 -7.58
N VAL A 304 16.00 -10.36 -6.30
CA VAL A 304 14.62 -10.39 -5.80
C VAL A 304 14.06 -8.97 -5.78
N LEU A 305 13.03 -8.73 -6.58
CA LEU A 305 12.20 -7.53 -6.49
C LEU A 305 11.11 -7.74 -5.43
N ASP A 306 11.17 -6.96 -4.35
CA ASP A 306 10.22 -6.97 -3.25
C ASP A 306 9.39 -5.66 -3.24
N GLU A 307 8.10 -5.79 -3.48
CA GLU A 307 7.15 -4.68 -3.47
C GLU A 307 6.22 -4.67 -2.23
N ARG A 308 6.50 -5.50 -1.21
CA ARG A 308 5.59 -5.63 -0.04
C ARG A 308 5.38 -4.34 0.74
N GLU A 309 6.39 -3.48 0.81
CA GLU A 309 6.33 -2.19 1.50
C GLU A 309 5.86 -1.03 0.59
N ARG A 310 5.59 -1.31 -0.70
CA ARG A 310 5.16 -0.28 -1.65
C ARG A 310 3.73 0.19 -1.33
N PRO A 311 3.51 1.48 -1.07
CA PRO A 311 2.16 2.00 -0.89
C PRO A 311 1.44 2.14 -2.23
N PHE A 312 0.21 1.63 -2.26
CA PHE A 312 -0.71 1.76 -3.39
C PHE A 312 -1.95 2.55 -2.98
N MET A 313 -2.43 3.40 -3.88
CA MET A 313 -3.65 4.16 -3.68
C MET A 313 -4.77 3.59 -4.54
N LEU A 314 -5.85 3.18 -3.89
CA LEU A 314 -7.07 2.83 -4.60
C LEU A 314 -7.92 4.09 -4.80
N SER A 315 -8.38 4.33 -6.02
CA SER A 315 -9.25 5.48 -6.29
C SER A 315 -10.55 5.38 -5.47
N ALA A 316 -11.06 6.52 -4.99
CA ALA A 316 -12.29 6.55 -4.19
C ALA A 316 -13.50 5.94 -4.92
N MET A 317 -13.51 6.02 -6.26
CA MET A 317 -14.52 5.36 -7.08
C MET A 317 -14.37 3.83 -7.06
N ALA A 318 -13.15 3.31 -7.14
CA ALA A 318 -12.89 1.88 -7.02
C ALA A 318 -13.26 1.36 -5.62
N MET A 319 -13.04 2.15 -4.56
CA MET A 319 -13.51 1.85 -3.20
C MET A 319 -15.03 1.66 -3.08
N GLN A 320 -15.81 2.41 -3.87
CA GLN A 320 -17.27 2.30 -3.91
C GLN A 320 -17.77 1.13 -4.76
N SER A 321 -16.88 0.49 -5.52
CA SER A 321 -17.22 -0.59 -6.41
C SER A 321 -17.03 -1.97 -5.76
N THR A 322 -17.60 -3.01 -6.37
CA THR A 322 -17.36 -4.40 -5.95
C THR A 322 -15.90 -4.86 -6.12
N LEU A 323 -15.04 -4.04 -6.73
CA LEU A 323 -13.62 -4.31 -6.88
C LEU A 323 -12.87 -4.21 -5.55
N ALA A 324 -13.19 -3.23 -4.70
CA ALA A 324 -12.47 -3.01 -3.44
C ALA A 324 -12.42 -4.23 -2.51
N PRO A 325 -13.55 -4.90 -2.19
CA PRO A 325 -13.49 -6.13 -1.38
C PRO A 325 -12.84 -7.31 -2.11
N ARG A 326 -12.65 -7.25 -3.44
CA ARG A 326 -11.96 -8.29 -4.22
C ARG A 326 -10.46 -8.04 -4.39
N LEU A 327 -10.02 -6.80 -4.21
CA LEU A 327 -8.60 -6.42 -4.19
C LEU A 327 -8.00 -6.58 -2.79
N ALA A 328 -8.82 -6.63 -1.74
CA ALA A 328 -8.36 -7.08 -0.44
C ALA A 328 -7.78 -8.49 -0.58
N PRO A 329 -6.59 -8.78 -0.02
CA PRO A 329 -6.08 -10.13 0.01
C PRO A 329 -7.15 -11.03 0.62
N PRO A 330 -7.37 -12.23 0.07
CA PRO A 330 -8.30 -13.17 0.68
C PRO A 330 -7.88 -13.34 2.14
N PRO A 331 -8.83 -13.45 3.08
CA PRO A 331 -8.48 -13.75 4.46
C PRO A 331 -7.53 -14.96 4.48
N THR A 332 -6.51 -14.92 5.34
CA THR A 332 -5.47 -15.96 5.47
C THR A 332 -6.03 -17.35 5.81
N THR A 333 -7.33 -17.44 6.06
CA THR A 333 -8.13 -18.65 6.25
C THR A 333 -8.89 -19.09 4.99
N LEU A 334 -8.48 -18.67 3.79
CA LEU A 334 -9.04 -19.23 2.56
C LEU A 334 -8.46 -20.63 2.35
N ALA A 335 -9.16 -21.64 2.86
CA ALA A 335 -8.83 -23.04 2.63
C ALA A 335 -9.24 -23.40 1.19
N LEU A 336 -8.26 -23.46 0.29
CA LEU A 336 -8.46 -24.00 -1.05
C LEU A 336 -8.28 -25.52 -0.95
N ALA A 337 -9.35 -26.28 -1.14
CA ALA A 337 -9.30 -27.73 -1.11
C ALA A 337 -9.59 -28.29 -2.52
N TYR A 338 -8.59 -28.97 -3.09
CA TYR A 338 -8.70 -29.68 -4.36
C TYR A 338 -9.14 -31.11 -4.09
N TYR A 339 -10.22 -31.55 -4.76
CA TYR A 339 -10.73 -32.90 -4.60
C TYR A 339 -10.61 -33.68 -5.91
N THR A 340 -10.11 -34.91 -5.78
CA THR A 340 -9.98 -35.92 -6.82
C THR A 340 -10.53 -37.24 -6.27
N ASP A 341 -10.67 -38.27 -7.12
CA ASP A 341 -11.31 -39.56 -6.80
C ASP A 341 -10.78 -40.27 -5.53
N ASP A 342 -9.58 -39.92 -5.06
CA ASP A 342 -8.90 -40.56 -3.94
C ASP A 342 -9.14 -39.92 -2.56
N SER A 343 -9.96 -38.87 -2.46
CA SER A 343 -10.18 -38.12 -1.20
C SER A 343 -11.64 -38.24 -0.71
N PRO A 344 -11.99 -39.30 0.05
CA PRO A 344 -13.39 -39.63 0.36
C PRO A 344 -14.07 -38.74 1.42
N ASP A 345 -13.31 -38.02 2.25
CA ASP A 345 -13.86 -37.27 3.38
C ASP A 345 -13.66 -35.76 3.23
N PHE A 346 -14.78 -35.03 3.06
CA PHE A 346 -14.82 -33.57 2.99
C PHE A 346 -14.78 -32.97 4.40
N ALA A 347 -13.70 -32.28 4.75
CA ALA A 347 -13.53 -31.55 6.02
C ALA A 347 -13.12 -30.09 5.75
N PRO A 348 -14.05 -29.19 5.38
CA PRO A 348 -13.73 -27.79 5.12
C PRO A 348 -13.25 -27.12 6.41
N ALA A 349 -12.21 -26.28 6.30
CA ALA A 349 -11.90 -25.31 7.34
C ALA A 349 -12.80 -24.08 7.14
N TRP A 350 -13.52 -23.71 8.20
CA TRP A 350 -14.39 -22.53 8.24
C TRP A 350 -13.54 -21.25 8.38
N PRO A 351 -13.92 -20.10 7.80
CA PRO A 351 -15.19 -19.76 7.16
C PRO A 351 -15.18 -19.74 5.62
N VAL A 352 -14.09 -20.16 4.95
CA VAL A 352 -14.02 -20.11 3.47
C VAL A 352 -13.35 -21.36 2.91
N SER A 353 -14.15 -22.24 2.33
CA SER A 353 -13.66 -23.32 1.46
C SER A 353 -14.05 -23.04 0.01
N VAL A 354 -13.05 -22.88 -0.86
CA VAL A 354 -13.25 -22.97 -2.32
C VAL A 354 -12.99 -24.41 -2.71
N ILE A 355 -14.01 -25.06 -3.26
CA ILE A 355 -13.94 -26.47 -3.66
C ILE A 355 -13.78 -26.52 -5.18
N VAL A 356 -12.73 -27.16 -5.67
CA VAL A 356 -12.50 -27.41 -7.09
C VAL A 356 -12.65 -28.92 -7.34
N ALA A 357 -13.70 -29.32 -8.03
CA ALA A 357 -13.90 -30.69 -8.50
C ALA A 357 -13.35 -30.83 -9.94
N ALA A 358 -12.40 -31.74 -10.15
CA ALA A 358 -11.81 -32.01 -11.46
C ALA A 358 -11.68 -33.53 -11.72
N ASN A 359 -12.06 -33.96 -12.93
CA ASN A 359 -11.79 -35.28 -13.53
C ASN A 359 -12.44 -36.56 -12.96
N ALA A 360 -13.55 -36.46 -12.23
CA ALA A 360 -14.28 -37.63 -11.74
C ALA A 360 -15.54 -37.95 -12.57
N ALA A 361 -15.79 -39.23 -12.86
CA ALA A 361 -17.12 -39.68 -13.30
C ALA A 361 -17.98 -39.93 -12.05
N ASP A 362 -19.14 -39.28 -11.96
CA ASP A 362 -20.11 -39.42 -10.86
C ASP A 362 -19.56 -39.11 -9.46
N MET A 363 -19.01 -37.91 -9.27
CA MET A 363 -18.51 -37.45 -7.97
C MET A 363 -19.67 -37.19 -7.01
N THR A 364 -19.58 -37.74 -5.79
CA THR A 364 -20.48 -37.39 -4.68
C THR A 364 -19.71 -36.67 -3.59
N LEU A 365 -20.12 -35.46 -3.26
CA LEU A 365 -19.54 -34.63 -2.21
C LEU A 365 -20.54 -34.49 -1.06
N SER A 366 -20.14 -34.93 0.13
CA SER A 366 -20.98 -34.81 1.33
C SER A 366 -20.62 -33.57 2.13
N LEU A 367 -21.56 -32.64 2.25
CA LEU A 367 -21.35 -31.43 3.05
C LEU A 367 -21.61 -31.73 4.54
N PRO A 368 -20.83 -31.15 5.47
CA PRO A 368 -21.05 -31.34 6.89
C PRO A 368 -22.35 -30.65 7.32
N ILE A 369 -23.03 -31.29 8.28
CA ILE A 369 -24.19 -30.75 8.99
C ILE A 369 -23.92 -30.90 10.48
N GLY A 370 -24.16 -29.86 11.26
CA GLY A 370 -24.22 -29.94 12.72
C GLY A 370 -22.87 -29.94 13.44
N GLY A 371 -21.81 -29.44 12.82
CA GLY A 371 -20.53 -29.20 13.50
C GLY A 371 -20.65 -28.08 14.56
N ALA A 372 -19.88 -28.17 15.65
CA ALA A 372 -19.90 -27.19 16.75
C ALA A 372 -19.55 -25.76 16.30
N GLU A 373 -18.85 -25.62 15.16
CA GLU A 373 -18.42 -24.35 14.57
C GLU A 373 -19.34 -23.84 13.44
N GLN A 374 -20.37 -24.61 13.06
CA GLN A 374 -21.22 -24.30 11.91
C GLN A 374 -22.45 -23.48 12.32
N ALA A 375 -22.56 -22.25 11.82
CA ALA A 375 -23.65 -21.33 12.11
C ALA A 375 -24.62 -21.18 10.92
N LYS A 376 -25.88 -20.85 11.23
CA LYS A 376 -26.87 -20.52 10.20
C LYS A 376 -26.39 -19.33 9.38
N GLY A 377 -26.37 -19.48 8.06
CA GLY A 377 -25.92 -18.42 7.15
C GLY A 377 -24.47 -18.55 6.70
N ASP A 378 -23.72 -19.52 7.23
CA ASP A 378 -22.39 -19.84 6.72
C ASP A 378 -22.44 -20.12 5.23
N THR A 379 -21.42 -19.62 4.51
CA THR A 379 -21.38 -19.71 3.05
C THR A 379 -20.15 -20.43 2.54
N VAL A 380 -20.34 -21.32 1.57
CA VAL A 380 -19.27 -22.00 0.85
C VAL A 380 -19.37 -21.63 -0.63
N THR A 381 -18.23 -21.41 -1.30
CA THR A 381 -18.21 -21.20 -2.76
C THR A 381 -17.64 -22.43 -3.43
N LEU A 382 -18.45 -23.11 -4.23
CA LEU A 382 -18.06 -24.29 -5.01
C LEU A 382 -17.80 -23.88 -6.46
N VAL A 383 -16.68 -24.31 -7.02
CA VAL A 383 -16.37 -24.18 -8.44
C VAL A 383 -16.41 -25.57 -9.06
N HIS A 384 -17.45 -25.83 -9.85
CA HIS A 384 -17.61 -27.07 -10.57
C HIS A 384 -17.02 -26.91 -11.98
N GLY A 385 -15.85 -27.51 -12.21
CA GLY A 385 -15.11 -27.40 -13.47
C GLY A 385 -15.35 -28.54 -14.45
N THR A 386 -16.17 -29.54 -14.10
CA THR A 386 -16.34 -30.75 -14.92
C THR A 386 -17.62 -30.74 -15.73
N ALA A 387 -17.64 -31.49 -16.83
CA ALA A 387 -18.87 -31.71 -17.60
C ALA A 387 -19.73 -32.87 -17.06
N GLN A 388 -19.26 -33.56 -16.01
CA GLN A 388 -19.99 -34.66 -15.39
C GLN A 388 -20.86 -34.14 -14.23
N PRO A 389 -21.99 -34.79 -13.91
CA PRO A 389 -22.80 -34.37 -12.77
C PRO A 389 -22.05 -34.51 -11.44
N LEU A 390 -22.11 -33.47 -10.61
CA LEU A 390 -21.64 -33.49 -9.22
C LEU A 390 -22.84 -33.61 -8.28
N THR A 391 -22.90 -34.69 -7.50
CA THR A 391 -23.95 -34.90 -6.50
C THR A 391 -23.49 -34.36 -5.15
N LEU A 392 -24.28 -33.48 -4.55
CA LEU A 392 -24.01 -32.89 -3.25
C LEU A 392 -24.96 -33.49 -2.21
N THR A 393 -24.48 -34.42 -1.39
CA THR A 393 -25.27 -34.91 -0.26
C THR A 393 -25.30 -33.85 0.83
N ASN A 394 -26.40 -33.80 1.58
CA ASN A 394 -26.67 -32.76 2.57
C ASN A 394 -26.85 -31.35 1.98
N ALA A 395 -27.10 -31.27 0.66
CA ALA A 395 -27.40 -30.03 -0.03
C ALA A 395 -28.71 -30.15 -0.80
N LYS A 396 -29.44 -29.04 -0.86
CA LYS A 396 -30.70 -28.89 -1.57
C LYS A 396 -30.58 -27.81 -2.63
N ARG A 397 -30.97 -28.15 -3.86
CA ARG A 397 -31.20 -27.21 -4.95
C ARG A 397 -32.68 -27.28 -5.26
N ASP A 398 -33.38 -26.17 -5.05
CA ASP A 398 -34.85 -26.11 -5.06
C ASP A 398 -35.48 -27.14 -4.10
N THR A 399 -36.19 -28.15 -4.63
CA THR A 399 -36.81 -29.24 -3.85
C THR A 399 -36.03 -30.55 -3.92
N ALA A 400 -34.93 -30.62 -4.69
CA ALA A 400 -34.15 -31.84 -4.85
C ALA A 400 -33.16 -32.04 -3.68
N ASP A 401 -33.06 -33.29 -3.22
CA ASP A 401 -32.15 -33.76 -2.17
C ASP A 401 -31.74 -35.22 -2.51
N PRO A 402 -30.47 -35.52 -2.83
CA PRO A 402 -29.34 -34.59 -2.88
C PRO A 402 -29.40 -33.62 -4.07
N ALA A 403 -28.74 -32.46 -3.95
CA ALA A 403 -28.60 -31.52 -5.05
C ALA A 403 -27.63 -32.06 -6.11
N VAL A 404 -28.04 -32.04 -7.37
CA VAL A 404 -27.18 -32.43 -8.50
C VAL A 404 -26.80 -31.19 -9.31
N LEU A 405 -25.49 -31.02 -9.57
CA LEU A 405 -24.93 -29.96 -10.40
C LEU A 405 -24.46 -30.57 -11.71
N ASP A 406 -25.30 -30.44 -12.74
CA ASP A 406 -25.12 -30.98 -14.08
C ASP A 406 -24.34 -30.05 -15.02
N LYS A 407 -24.05 -28.82 -14.60
CA LYS A 407 -23.37 -27.80 -15.39
C LYS A 407 -22.08 -27.33 -14.73
N ARG A 408 -21.14 -26.91 -15.57
CA ARG A 408 -19.97 -26.16 -15.11
C ARG A 408 -20.42 -24.82 -14.57
N GLY A 409 -19.80 -24.38 -13.49
CA GLY A 409 -20.19 -23.11 -12.92
C GLY A 409 -19.65 -22.86 -11.52
N ARG A 410 -20.01 -21.68 -11.03
CA ARG A 410 -19.76 -21.25 -9.66
C ARG A 410 -21.06 -21.26 -8.90
N TYR A 411 -21.06 -21.94 -7.77
CA TYR A 411 -22.20 -22.13 -6.89
C TYR A 411 -21.90 -21.56 -5.51
N ARG A 412 -22.88 -20.88 -4.91
CA ARG A 412 -22.86 -20.47 -3.50
C ARG A 412 -23.74 -21.43 -2.73
N LEU A 413 -23.20 -22.01 -1.68
CA LEU A 413 -23.94 -22.85 -0.74
C LEU A 413 -24.13 -22.06 0.55
N VAL A 414 -25.34 -22.07 1.11
CA VAL A 414 -25.65 -21.39 2.37
C VAL A 414 -26.27 -22.37 3.36
N TYR A 415 -25.68 -22.51 4.54
CA TYR A 415 -26.21 -23.42 5.55
C TYR A 415 -27.52 -22.90 6.14
N ASN A 416 -28.55 -23.75 6.17
CA ASN A 416 -29.87 -23.36 6.68
C ASN A 416 -29.95 -23.29 8.22
N GLY A 417 -28.92 -23.78 8.92
CA GLY A 417 -28.86 -23.84 10.38
C GLY A 417 -29.44 -25.11 10.99
N THR A 418 -29.90 -26.07 10.19
CA THR A 418 -30.58 -27.28 10.68
C THR A 418 -30.01 -28.57 10.09
N ASP A 419 -30.15 -28.76 8.78
CA ASP A 419 -30.06 -30.08 8.16
C ASP A 419 -29.60 -30.07 6.70
N ALA A 420 -29.42 -28.90 6.09
CA ALA A 420 -29.05 -28.84 4.67
C ALA A 420 -28.37 -27.53 4.27
N TRP A 421 -27.58 -27.63 3.23
CA TRP A 421 -27.05 -26.50 2.48
C TRP A 421 -28.00 -26.12 1.36
N ARG A 422 -28.31 -24.84 1.20
CA ARG A 422 -29.05 -24.35 0.03
C ARG A 422 -28.07 -23.95 -1.06
N VAL A 423 -28.23 -24.52 -2.25
CA VAL A 423 -27.38 -24.23 -3.40
C VAL A 423 -27.98 -23.11 -4.25
N PHE A 424 -27.18 -22.10 -4.54
CA PHE A 424 -27.50 -21.00 -5.43
C PHE A 424 -26.49 -20.96 -6.57
N ALA A 425 -26.95 -20.98 -7.82
CA ALA A 425 -26.07 -20.73 -8.96
C ALA A 425 -25.65 -19.25 -8.98
N ILE A 426 -24.34 -18.99 -9.11
CA ILE A 426 -23.80 -17.63 -9.29
C ILE A 426 -23.51 -17.38 -10.77
N ALA A 427 -22.96 -18.38 -11.46
CA ALA A 427 -22.74 -18.39 -12.90
C ALA A 427 -22.73 -19.85 -13.37
N GLU A 428 -23.52 -20.18 -14.39
CA GLU A 428 -23.49 -21.49 -15.06
C GLU A 428 -23.06 -21.28 -16.51
N GLU A 429 -22.18 -22.13 -17.00
CA GLU A 429 -21.92 -22.22 -18.43
C GLU A 429 -22.94 -23.19 -19.04
N GLU A 430 -23.56 -22.81 -20.16
CA GLU A 430 -24.25 -23.78 -20.99
C GLU A 430 -23.20 -24.72 -21.58
N GLY A 431 -23.31 -26.00 -21.24
CA GLY A 431 -22.36 -27.04 -21.64
C GLY A 431 -22.40 -27.39 -23.12
#